data_AF-A0A936INX4-F1
#
_entry.id   AF-A0A936INX4-F1
#
_cell.length_a   1.000
_cell.length_b   1.000
_cell.length_c   1.000
_cell.angle_alpha   90.00
_cell.angle_beta   90.00
_cell.angle_gamma   90.00
#
_symmetry.space_group_name_H-M   'P 1'
#
loop_
_entity.id
_entity.type
_entity.pdbx_description
1 polymer ?
#
loop_
_entity_poly.entity_id
_entity_poly.type
_entity_poly.pdbx_seq_one_letter_code
_entity_poly.pdbx_strand_id
1 'polypeptide(L)' 'MMVTMEIDPELSRRALDEAGQQYPEFAGRAKSVLARPLFRGFAWQVEWDGPPPGGQDAWEYQNAAVRAYKRLAGVTD' A
#
# COMPACT_ATOMS: atom_id res chain seq x y z
N MET A 1 -10.04 -20.71 7.70
CA MET A 1 -9.19 -19.83 8.54
C MET A 1 -8.67 -18.72 7.62
N MET A 2 -9.07 -17.46 7.83
CA MET A 2 -8.50 -16.34 7.06
C MET A 2 -7.10 -16.08 7.61
N VAL A 3 -6.07 -16.30 6.79
CA VAL A 3 -4.69 -15.94 7.17
C VAL A 3 -4.58 -14.42 7.02
N THR A 4 -4.50 -13.70 8.13
CA THR A 4 -4.12 -12.27 8.10
C THR A 4 -2.64 -12.19 7.83
N MET A 5 -2.25 -11.48 6.78
CA MET A 5 -0.86 -11.15 6.54
C MET A 5 -0.49 -9.98 7.46
N GLU A 6 0.48 -10.19 8.34
CA GLU A 6 1.04 -9.12 9.14
C GLU A 6 1.86 -8.20 8.22
N ILE A 7 1.53 -6.91 8.24
CA ILE A 7 2.25 -5.90 7.47
C ILE A 7 3.38 -5.36 8.35
N ASP A 8 4.61 -5.42 7.87
CA ASP A 8 5.74 -4.78 8.54
C ASP A 8 5.58 -3.26 8.45
N PRO A 9 5.46 -2.55 9.58
CA PRO A 9 5.18 -1.11 9.60
C PRO A 9 6.33 -0.28 9.04
N GLU A 10 7.59 -0.75 9.16
CA GLU A 10 8.75 -0.02 8.64
C GLU A 10 8.86 -0.20 7.12
N LEU A 11 8.60 -1.40 6.61
CA LEU A 11 8.55 -1.62 5.16
C LEU A 11 7.37 -0.88 4.52
N SER A 12 6.23 -0.84 5.21
CA SER A 12 5.06 -0.08 4.82
C SER A 12 5.37 1.41 4.71
N ARG A 13 5.99 2.01 5.74
CA ARG A 13 6.41 3.41 5.73
C ARG A 13 7.36 3.72 4.56
N ARG A 14 8.38 2.89 4.35
CA ARG A 14 9.33 3.06 3.23
C ARG A 14 8.64 2.99 1.87
N ALA A 15 7.69 2.06 1.70
CA ALA A 15 6.94 1.94 0.47
C ALA A 15 6.07 3.17 0.16
N LEU A 16 5.46 3.76 1.20
CA LEU A 16 4.71 5.00 1.08
C LEU A 16 5.61 6.21 0.77
N ASP A 17 6.80 6.28 1.39
CA ASP A 17 7.79 7.32 1.11
C ASP A 17 8.31 7.23 -0.34
N GLU A 18 8.60 6.02 -0.84
CA GLU A 18 9.00 5.79 -2.23
C GLU A 18 7.89 6.18 -3.23
N ALA A 19 6.64 5.82 -2.95
CA ALA A 19 5.50 6.23 -3.78
C ALA A 19 5.28 7.75 -3.73
N GLY A 20 5.50 8.37 -2.57
CA GLY A 20 5.38 9.81 -2.37
C GLY A 20 6.41 10.63 -3.14
N GLN A 21 7.57 10.06 -3.48
CA GLN A 21 8.55 10.71 -4.37
C GLN A 21 8.03 10.84 -5.81
N GLN A 22 7.19 9.91 -6.26
CA GLN A 22 6.59 9.94 -7.60
C GLN A 22 5.27 10.71 -7.63
N TYR A 23 4.50 10.66 -6.55
CA TYR A 23 3.22 11.34 -6.40
C TYR A 23 3.19 12.21 -5.13
N PRO A 24 3.82 13.40 -5.16
CA PRO A 24 3.98 14.22 -3.98
C PRO A 24 2.65 14.72 -3.40
N GLU A 25 1.57 14.81 -4.19
CA GLU A 25 0.24 15.21 -3.67
C GLU A 25 -0.39 14.20 -2.69
N PHE A 26 0.12 12.95 -2.65
CA PHE A 26 -0.33 11.90 -1.74
C PHE A 26 0.67 11.60 -0.62
N ALA A 27 1.86 12.20 -0.65
CA ALA A 27 2.85 12.03 0.40
C ALA A 27 2.30 12.46 1.77
N GLY A 28 2.44 11.59 2.78
CA GLY A 28 1.90 11.82 4.12
C GLY A 28 0.37 11.72 4.25
N ARG A 29 -0.36 11.42 3.17
CA ARG A 29 -1.82 11.20 3.21
C ARG A 29 -2.21 9.75 3.43
N ALA A 30 -1.28 8.81 3.26
CA ALA A 30 -1.47 7.38 3.54
C ALA A 30 -0.76 6.98 4.83
N LYS A 31 -1.40 6.08 5.60
CA LYS A 31 -0.93 5.59 6.90
C LYS A 31 -0.12 4.32 6.80
N SER A 32 -0.61 3.34 6.02
CA SER A 32 0.04 2.05 5.88
C SER A 32 -0.45 1.31 4.63
N VAL A 33 0.34 0.36 4.12
CA VAL A 33 -0.13 -0.68 3.21
C VAL A 33 -0.96 -1.70 3.99
N LEU A 34 -2.00 -2.24 3.35
CA LEU A 34 -2.88 -3.25 3.89
C LEU A 34 -2.97 -4.45 2.94
N ALA A 35 -2.96 -5.65 3.50
CA ALA A 35 -3.30 -6.89 2.78
C ALA A 35 -4.55 -7.52 3.42
N ARG A 36 -5.69 -7.37 2.75
CA ARG A 36 -6.95 -7.97 3.21
C ARG A 36 -7.08 -9.39 2.65
N PRO A 37 -7.27 -10.42 3.48
CA PRO A 37 -7.43 -11.78 3.00
C PRO A 37 -8.69 -11.90 2.13
N LEU A 38 -8.57 -12.57 0.98
CA LEU A 38 -9.67 -12.98 0.12
C LEU A 38 -9.84 -14.51 0.19
N PHE A 39 -10.90 -15.04 -0.46
CA PHE A 39 -11.06 -16.49 -0.63
C PHE A 39 -9.83 -17.13 -1.29
N ARG A 40 -9.17 -16.39 -2.19
CA ARG A 40 -7.89 -16.76 -2.79
C ARG A 40 -6.97 -15.53 -2.83
N GLY A 41 -5.87 -15.56 -2.07
CA GLY A 41 -4.88 -14.49 -2.03
C GLY A 41 -5.30 -13.29 -1.16
N PHE A 42 -4.77 -12.12 -1.51
CA PHE A 42 -4.96 -10.88 -0.75
C PHE A 42 -5.35 -9.71 -1.65
N ALA A 43 -6.30 -8.91 -1.22
CA ALA A 43 -6.55 -7.58 -1.76
C ALA A 43 -5.58 -6.59 -1.12
N TRP A 44 -4.67 -6.05 -1.91
CA TRP A 44 -3.68 -5.08 -1.49
C TRP A 44 -4.18 -3.66 -1.72
N GLN A 45 -4.04 -2.79 -0.74
CA GLN A 45 -4.41 -1.38 -0.81
C GLN A 45 -3.59 -0.53 0.15
N VAL A 46 -3.75 0.79 0.12
CA VAL A 46 -3.24 1.67 1.16
C VAL A 46 -4.38 2.11 2.07
N GLU A 47 -4.08 2.27 3.35
CA GLU A 47 -4.92 2.96 4.31
C GLU A 47 -4.66 4.46 4.20
N TRP A 48 -5.72 5.25 4.03
CA TRP A 48 -5.63 6.71 3.93
C TRP A 48 -5.88 7.37 5.29
N ASP A 49 -5.20 8.49 5.53
CA ASP A 49 -5.55 9.40 6.61
C ASP A 49 -6.74 10.27 6.18
N GLY A 50 -7.93 9.76 6.47
CA GLY A 50 -9.19 10.37 6.06
C GLY A 50 -9.78 9.71 4.81
N PRO A 51 -10.68 10.39 4.08
CA PRO A 51 -11.36 9.80 2.93
C PRO A 51 -10.36 9.49 1.81
N PRO A 52 -10.46 8.31 1.15
CA PRO A 52 -9.58 7.97 0.05
C PRO A 52 -9.75 8.98 -1.09
N PRO A 53 -8.64 9.54 -1.63
CA PRO A 53 -8.72 10.35 -2.82
C PRO A 53 -9.18 9.50 -4.00
N GLY A 54 -10.04 10.09 -4.85
CA GLY A 54 -10.44 9.49 -6.11
C GLY A 54 -9.51 9.93 -7.26
N GLY A 55 -9.70 9.31 -8.42
CA GLY A 55 -8.96 9.64 -9.64
C GLY A 55 -7.83 8.68 -9.97
N GLN A 56 -7.28 8.85 -11.18
CA GLN A 56 -6.24 7.97 -11.70
C GLN A 56 -4.93 8.08 -10.90
N ASP A 57 -4.51 9.29 -10.53
CA ASP A 57 -3.24 9.49 -9.82
C ASP A 57 -3.25 8.84 -8.42
N ALA A 58 -4.40 8.90 -7.71
CA ALA A 58 -4.57 8.21 -6.43
C ALA A 58 -4.49 6.69 -6.58
N TRP A 59 -5.03 6.15 -7.67
CA TRP A 59 -4.94 4.73 -8.00
C TRP A 59 -3.50 4.31 -8.33
N GLU A 60 -2.79 5.12 -9.11
CA GLU A 60 -1.39 4.90 -9.45
C GLU A 60 -0.48 4.97 -8.21
N TYR A 61 -0.69 5.93 -7.31
CA TYR A 61 0.02 6.00 -6.03
C TYR A 61 -0.19 4.73 -5.19
N GLN A 62 -1.43 4.25 -5.06
CA GLN A 62 -1.71 3.00 -4.35
C GLN A 62 -0.94 1.83 -4.96
N ASN A 63 -0.92 1.71 -6.29
CA ASN A 63 -0.19 0.64 -6.97
C ASN A 63 1.32 0.77 -6.78
N ALA A 64 1.87 1.98 -6.84
CA ALA A 64 3.28 2.26 -6.61
C ALA A 64 3.68 1.85 -5.18
N ALA A 65 2.90 2.24 -4.17
CA ALA A 65 3.12 1.86 -2.78
C ALA A 65 3.03 0.35 -2.57
N VAL A 66 2.00 -0.32 -3.10
CA VAL A 66 1.84 -1.77 -2.98
C VAL A 66 3.00 -2.52 -3.66
N ARG A 67 3.42 -2.08 -4.85
CA ARG A 67 4.58 -2.68 -5.56
C ARG A 67 5.87 -2.50 -4.78
N ALA A 68 6.11 -1.30 -4.25
CA ALA A 68 7.28 -1.02 -3.41
C ALA A 68 7.29 -1.91 -2.16
N TYR A 69 6.15 -2.04 -1.48
CA TYR A 69 6.04 -2.92 -0.31
C TYR A 69 6.32 -4.39 -0.66
N LYS A 70 5.66 -4.93 -1.68
CA LYS A 70 5.87 -6.32 -2.12
C LYS A 70 7.35 -6.59 -2.42
N ARG A 71 8.02 -5.66 -3.13
CA ARG A 71 9.45 -5.73 -3.42
C ARG A 71 10.31 -5.73 -2.16
N LEU A 72 10.05 -4.83 -1.22
CA LEU A 72 10.78 -4.72 0.05
C LEU A 72 10.59 -5.93 0.95
N ALA A 73 9.38 -6.50 0.97
CA ALA A 73 9.00 -7.65 1.79
C ALA A 73 9.33 -9.01 1.13
N GLY A 74 9.84 -9.03 -0.11
CA GLY A 74 10.11 -10.27 -0.85
C GLY A 74 8.85 -11.06 -1.22
N VAL A 75 7.69 -10.40 -1.29
CA VAL A 75 6.41 -11.01 -1.65
C VAL A 75 6.31 -11.05 -3.17
N THR A 76 6.32 -12.25 -3.73
CA THR A 76 6.10 -12.47 -5.18
C THR A 76 4.61 -12.67 -5.42
N ASP A 77 4.11 -12.24 -6.59
CA ASP A 77 2.70 -12.41 -6.99
C ASP A 77 2.33 -13.88 -7.26
#